data_AF-A0AA86S4T0-F1
#
_entry.id   AF-A0AA86S4T0-F1
#
_cell.length_a   1.000
_cell.length_b   1.000
_cell.length_c   1.000
_cell.angle_alpha   90.00
_cell.angle_beta   90.00
_cell.angle_gamma   90.00
#
_symmetry.space_group_name_H-M   'P 1'
#
loop_
_entity.id
_entity.type
_entity.pdbx_description
1 polymer ?
#
loop_
_entity_poly.entity_id
_entity_poly.type
_entity_poly.pdbx_seq_one_letter_code
_entity_poly.pdbx_strand_id
1 'polypeptide(L)'
;MEVQKEKEAKRIVLTKPFSLEGESDSEPFYRAPSLLRRLLTLLKNLPPVFNFPKSQLQCYGESVYCTSSNLLSKCNSEQSSLDRFTSVVAWSISTTRPTSFGVAPYSPTLGETHHVSKGNLNVLLEQVSVNPPVSALHATDEKENIEMIWWQQPVPKFHGTSIEAEVHGKRLLKLLNHGETYEMNCPHLSIRILPVPRMDWVGNVNIRCPETGLVAEISYRSSYSLLGFGRNGKLIKGKIMDSSLFKVLYEVDGHWDKTVQVKDTNSGEVRVIYDAKEVISGLKTPIIKDAERVWGSESAVVWSELSEAIMKNEWEKAREAKESVEERERKTMRERGMKGESWVPKNFRVSFSEDTWEWYCSPTHKWEERKIVLTRPFSLERQSDPEIDYKAPNILRRILSLFSNVRPGSDVSCFKLPPVFNMPKSELQCYAEGVYSTALDILSNINSGNTPLDRLVAVVAWTISNVRPLCFGVAPYNPTLGETHHVSKGNLNVLLEQVSHHPPVSALHATDCKENIEIIWCNSTVPKFTGTAVEAHVCGKRLLKLHNHGETYEMNSPNILIRIFPVPGTDWVGNVTIRCIETGLVTELSYISQSFLGFWKNRRMVKGKIFDSLSKKILYNIEGHWDR
;
A
#
# COMPACT_ATOMS: atom_id res chain seq x y z
N MET A 1 17.58 29.85 16.94
CA MET A 1 16.41 29.37 17.70
C MET A 1 15.47 28.76 16.68
N GLU A 2 15.78 27.54 16.23
CA GLU A 2 14.95 26.81 15.27
C GLU A 2 13.82 26.14 16.05
N VAL A 3 12.59 26.54 15.71
CA VAL A 3 11.38 25.92 16.23
C VAL A 3 11.33 24.49 15.68
N GLN A 4 11.56 23.50 16.54
CA GLN A 4 11.15 22.12 16.30
C GLN A 4 9.66 22.14 15.95
N LYS A 5 9.32 21.96 14.67
CA LYS A 5 7.97 21.55 14.29
C LYS A 5 7.79 20.14 14.84
N GLU A 6 7.17 20.03 16.01
CA GLU A 6 6.53 18.79 16.43
C GLU A 6 5.68 18.30 15.25
N LYS A 7 5.98 17.11 14.73
CA LYS A 7 5.08 16.42 13.82
C LYS A 7 3.82 16.12 14.62
N GLU A 8 2.78 16.93 14.50
CA GLU A 8 1.46 16.62 15.03
C GLU A 8 1.07 15.22 14.55
N ALA A 9 0.87 14.30 15.49
CA ALA A 9 0.42 12.95 15.19
C ALA A 9 -0.94 13.03 14.49
N LYS A 10 -1.10 12.36 13.35
CA LYS A 10 -2.39 12.31 12.64
C LYS A 10 -3.46 11.72 13.56
N ARG A 11 -4.48 12.51 13.87
CA ARG A 11 -5.63 12.07 14.65
C ARG A 11 -6.57 11.23 13.77
N ILE A 12 -6.93 10.03 14.23
CA ILE A 12 -7.79 9.10 13.49
C ILE A 12 -8.85 8.54 14.44
N VAL A 13 -10.12 8.60 14.05
CA VAL A 13 -11.25 8.15 14.88
C VAL A 13 -12.08 7.13 14.10
N LEU A 14 -12.16 5.90 14.62
CA LEU A 14 -12.95 4.81 14.03
C LEU A 14 -14.23 4.59 14.82
N THR A 15 -15.32 4.29 14.12
CA THR A 15 -16.66 4.11 14.71
C THR A 15 -17.26 2.76 14.33
N LYS A 16 -18.14 2.23 15.19
CA LYS A 16 -18.74 0.90 15.00
C LYS A 16 -19.60 0.85 13.72
N PRO A 17 -19.55 -0.23 12.93
CA PRO A 17 -20.43 -0.46 11.76
C PRO A 17 -21.92 -0.41 12.09
N PHE A 18 -22.77 -0.10 11.09
CA PHE A 18 -24.22 -0.19 11.25
C PHE A 18 -24.71 -1.65 11.27
N SER A 19 -25.24 -2.11 12.40
CA SER A 19 -25.78 -3.46 12.60
C SER A 19 -27.30 -3.45 12.89
N LEU A 20 -27.95 -4.61 12.81
CA LEU A 20 -29.38 -4.80 13.17
C LEU A 20 -29.68 -4.55 14.65
N GLU A 21 -28.68 -4.68 15.52
CA GLU A 21 -28.84 -4.66 16.97
C GLU A 21 -29.16 -3.25 17.52
N GLY A 22 -29.14 -2.22 16.68
CA GLY A 22 -29.49 -0.85 17.03
C GLY A 22 -30.99 -0.53 17.14
N GLU A 23 -31.90 -1.49 16.94
CA GLU A 23 -33.36 -1.29 17.09
C GLU A 23 -33.89 -1.63 18.51
N SER A 24 -33.04 -1.86 19.52
CA SER A 24 -33.50 -2.01 20.92
C SER A 24 -33.61 -0.65 21.62
N ASP A 25 -34.79 -0.37 22.20
CA ASP A 25 -35.17 0.85 22.95
C ASP A 25 -34.30 1.22 24.19
N SER A 26 -33.09 0.66 24.35
CA SER A 26 -32.31 0.72 25.60
C SER A 26 -30.91 1.35 25.52
N GLU A 27 -30.45 1.86 24.36
CA GLU A 27 -29.25 2.73 24.29
C GLU A 27 -29.64 4.16 23.88
N PRO A 28 -28.91 5.21 24.32
CA PRO A 28 -29.38 6.59 24.22
C PRO A 28 -29.46 7.03 22.76
N PHE A 29 -30.66 6.96 22.20
CA PHE A 29 -30.95 7.40 20.84
C PHE A 29 -30.69 8.90 20.68
N TYR A 30 -29.99 9.26 19.60
CA TYR A 30 -30.01 10.60 19.01
C TYR A 30 -31.44 10.93 18.55
N ARG A 31 -32.30 11.44 19.43
CA ARG A 31 -33.60 12.02 19.07
C ARG A 31 -33.39 13.46 18.60
N ALA A 32 -33.55 13.67 17.29
CA ALA A 32 -33.55 14.99 16.68
C ALA A 32 -34.76 15.86 17.13
N PRO A 33 -34.58 17.16 17.43
CA PRO A 33 -35.67 18.12 17.56
C PRO A 33 -36.37 18.42 16.22
N SER A 34 -37.59 18.96 16.27
CA SER A 34 -38.56 19.07 15.16
C SER A 34 -38.01 19.57 13.81
N LEU A 35 -38.15 18.72 12.79
CA LEU A 35 -37.65 18.80 11.41
C LEU A 35 -38.17 19.97 10.54
N LEU A 36 -39.07 20.83 11.04
CA LEU A 36 -39.95 21.60 10.15
C LEU A 36 -39.34 22.88 9.54
N ARG A 37 -38.10 23.29 9.85
CA ARG A 37 -37.60 24.63 9.48
C ARG A 37 -36.46 24.74 8.45
N ARG A 38 -35.93 23.66 7.87
CA ARG A 38 -34.69 23.76 7.02
C ARG A 38 -34.59 22.79 5.83
N LEU A 39 -35.70 22.33 5.27
CA LEU A 39 -35.69 21.05 4.56
C LEU A 39 -35.10 20.99 3.13
N LEU A 40 -34.67 22.07 2.45
CA LEU A 40 -34.49 21.97 0.97
C LEU A 40 -33.25 22.55 0.29
N THR A 41 -32.25 23.03 1.02
CA THR A 41 -30.94 23.41 0.41
C THR A 41 -29.73 22.98 1.26
N LEU A 42 -29.96 22.15 2.29
CA LEU A 42 -29.12 22.08 3.49
C LEU A 42 -28.67 20.65 3.85
N LEU A 43 -28.51 19.73 2.90
CA LEU A 43 -27.82 18.47 3.21
C LEU A 43 -26.33 18.70 3.55
N LYS A 44 -25.69 19.74 2.97
CA LYS A 44 -24.33 20.15 3.39
C LYS A 44 -24.30 20.78 4.79
N ASN A 45 -25.19 21.74 5.09
CA ASN A 45 -25.16 22.49 6.37
C ASN A 45 -26.10 21.91 7.45
N LEU A 46 -26.28 20.59 7.50
CA LEU A 46 -26.97 19.93 8.61
C LEU A 46 -26.21 20.19 9.91
N PRO A 47 -26.84 20.67 10.99
CA PRO A 47 -26.16 20.78 12.28
C PRO A 47 -25.63 19.42 12.73
N PRO A 48 -24.47 19.34 13.43
CA PRO A 48 -23.88 18.07 13.87
C PRO A 48 -24.81 17.16 14.68
N VAL A 49 -25.82 17.71 15.36
CA VAL A 49 -26.85 16.94 16.09
C VAL A 49 -27.67 15.99 15.19
N PHE A 50 -27.71 16.25 13.89
CA PHE A 50 -28.34 15.38 12.89
C PHE A 50 -27.32 14.47 12.19
N ASN A 51 -26.06 14.46 12.62
CA ASN A 51 -25.04 13.59 12.07
C ASN A 51 -24.73 12.42 13.01
N PHE A 52 -24.58 11.24 12.43
CA PHE A 52 -23.85 10.14 13.09
C PHE A 52 -22.38 10.16 12.64
N PRO A 53 -21.46 9.58 13.42
CA PRO A 53 -20.03 9.82 13.24
C PRO A 53 -19.39 8.98 12.13
N LYS A 54 -19.84 9.20 10.89
CA LYS A 54 -19.29 8.61 9.66
C LYS A 54 -19.55 9.47 8.44
N SER A 55 -18.60 9.45 7.52
CA SER A 55 -18.76 9.94 6.15
C SER A 55 -19.62 8.99 5.31
N GLN A 56 -20.28 9.54 4.30
CA GLN A 56 -21.02 8.78 3.30
C GLN A 56 -20.12 7.75 2.58
N LEU A 57 -18.83 8.05 2.38
CA LEU A 57 -17.86 7.07 1.83
C LEU A 57 -17.69 5.85 2.74
N GLN A 58 -17.67 6.05 4.06
CA GLN A 58 -17.61 4.95 5.02
C GLN A 58 -18.88 4.11 4.97
N CYS A 59 -20.07 4.74 4.91
CA CYS A 59 -21.34 4.00 4.77
C CYS A 59 -21.36 3.11 3.51
N TYR A 60 -20.84 3.63 2.40
CA TYR A 60 -20.74 2.87 1.15
C TYR A 60 -19.73 1.73 1.25
N GLY A 61 -18.53 1.98 1.77
CA GLY A 61 -17.52 0.95 1.98
C GLY A 61 -18.01 -0.17 2.91
N GLU A 62 -18.65 0.18 4.03
CA GLU A 62 -19.17 -0.79 5.01
C GLU A 62 -20.21 -1.74 4.42
N SER A 63 -20.97 -1.29 3.40
CA SER A 63 -21.91 -2.16 2.70
C SER A 63 -21.23 -3.33 1.97
N VAL A 64 -19.95 -3.16 1.62
CA VAL A 64 -19.12 -4.12 0.87
C VAL A 64 -18.24 -4.95 1.79
N TYR A 65 -17.40 -4.34 2.63
CA TYR A 65 -16.45 -5.09 3.46
C TYR A 65 -17.04 -5.52 4.81
N CYS A 66 -18.00 -4.79 5.37
CA CYS A 66 -18.49 -5.03 6.72
C CYS A 66 -19.72 -5.94 6.72
N THR A 67 -19.46 -7.24 6.53
CA THR A 67 -20.43 -8.33 6.58
C THR A 67 -19.89 -9.47 7.46
N SER A 68 -20.76 -10.18 8.16
CA SER A 68 -20.41 -11.38 8.94
C SER A 68 -20.39 -12.65 8.09
N SER A 69 -20.98 -12.60 6.89
CA SER A 69 -21.02 -13.70 5.92
C SER A 69 -20.18 -13.41 4.66
N ASN A 70 -19.76 -14.47 3.98
CA ASN A 70 -18.94 -14.44 2.77
C ASN A 70 -19.76 -14.37 1.47
N LEU A 71 -20.85 -13.59 1.44
CA LEU A 71 -21.75 -13.50 0.26
C LEU A 71 -21.01 -13.14 -1.04
N LEU A 72 -20.01 -12.25 -0.96
CA LEU A 72 -19.23 -11.86 -2.13
C LEU A 72 -18.39 -13.02 -2.70
N SER A 73 -17.74 -13.83 -1.85
CA SER A 73 -17.00 -15.02 -2.29
C SER A 73 -17.96 -16.09 -2.83
N LYS A 74 -19.15 -16.25 -2.24
CA LYS A 74 -20.20 -17.14 -2.76
C LYS A 74 -20.59 -16.81 -4.20
N CYS A 75 -20.59 -15.53 -4.59
CA CYS A 75 -20.87 -15.14 -5.97
C CYS A 75 -19.95 -15.84 -6.97
N ASN A 76 -18.69 -16.09 -6.59
CA ASN A 76 -17.70 -16.70 -7.48
C ASN A 76 -17.52 -18.22 -7.31
N SER A 77 -17.90 -18.78 -6.17
CA SER A 77 -17.70 -20.21 -5.86
C SER A 77 -18.76 -21.14 -6.46
N GLU A 78 -19.93 -20.61 -6.83
CA GLU A 78 -21.03 -21.44 -7.36
C GLU A 78 -20.73 -21.95 -8.77
N GLN A 79 -21.13 -23.21 -9.03
CA GLN A 79 -20.78 -23.91 -10.27
C GLN A 79 -21.66 -23.50 -11.46
N SER A 80 -22.97 -23.35 -11.23
CA SER A 80 -23.90 -22.96 -12.28
C SER A 80 -23.99 -21.44 -12.40
N SER A 81 -24.18 -20.93 -13.63
CA SER A 81 -24.39 -19.49 -13.86
C SER A 81 -25.61 -18.96 -13.12
N LEU A 82 -26.67 -19.77 -12.99
CA LEU A 82 -27.89 -19.42 -12.27
C LEU A 82 -27.67 -19.30 -10.76
N ASP A 83 -26.88 -20.20 -10.15
CA ASP A 83 -26.56 -20.13 -8.72
C ASP A 83 -25.60 -18.98 -8.42
N ARG A 84 -24.61 -18.71 -9.29
CA ARG A 84 -23.79 -17.50 -9.21
C ARG A 84 -24.66 -16.24 -9.29
N PHE A 85 -25.56 -16.18 -10.26
CA PHE A 85 -26.47 -15.05 -10.43
C PHE A 85 -27.41 -14.87 -9.23
N THR A 86 -27.93 -15.96 -8.67
CA THR A 86 -28.73 -15.94 -7.43
C THR A 86 -27.91 -15.42 -6.24
N SER A 87 -26.63 -15.81 -6.14
CA SER A 87 -25.72 -15.29 -5.11
C SER A 87 -25.42 -13.81 -5.30
N VAL A 88 -25.28 -13.34 -6.55
CA VAL A 88 -25.14 -11.91 -6.86
C VAL A 88 -26.40 -11.12 -6.48
N VAL A 89 -27.58 -11.68 -6.70
CA VAL A 89 -28.85 -11.10 -6.23
C VAL A 89 -28.86 -10.98 -4.70
N ALA A 90 -28.50 -12.05 -3.99
CA ALA A 90 -28.39 -12.03 -2.52
C ALA A 90 -27.37 -11.01 -2.02
N TRP A 91 -26.19 -10.94 -2.63
CA TRP A 91 -25.18 -9.94 -2.31
C TRP A 91 -25.68 -8.51 -2.58
N SER A 92 -26.35 -8.26 -3.71
CA SER A 92 -26.91 -6.94 -4.03
C SER A 92 -27.95 -6.50 -2.98
N ILE A 93 -28.84 -7.40 -2.57
CA ILE A 93 -29.79 -7.15 -1.47
C ILE A 93 -29.02 -6.85 -0.18
N SER A 94 -27.97 -7.62 0.10
CA SER A 94 -27.17 -7.42 1.31
C SER A 94 -26.53 -6.05 1.40
N THR A 95 -26.36 -5.29 0.30
CA THR A 95 -25.80 -3.93 0.35
C THR A 95 -26.77 -2.88 0.92
N THR A 96 -28.08 -3.17 0.98
CA THR A 96 -29.06 -2.25 1.59
C THR A 96 -28.97 -2.33 3.12
N ARG A 97 -28.41 -1.30 3.76
CA ARG A 97 -28.28 -1.22 5.22
C ARG A 97 -29.55 -0.62 5.86
N PRO A 98 -29.88 -1.00 7.12
CA PRO A 98 -30.91 -0.34 7.90
C PRO A 98 -30.64 1.17 8.04
N THR A 99 -31.71 1.95 8.04
CA THR A 99 -31.66 3.41 7.99
C THR A 99 -32.38 4.02 9.19
N SER A 100 -31.69 4.88 9.94
CA SER A 100 -32.28 5.58 11.09
C SER A 100 -32.83 6.94 10.68
N PHE A 101 -34.13 7.16 10.85
CA PHE A 101 -34.75 8.45 10.56
C PHE A 101 -34.18 9.57 11.47
N GLY A 102 -33.92 10.74 10.89
CA GLY A 102 -33.48 11.93 11.63
C GLY A 102 -31.97 12.10 11.77
N VAL A 103 -31.17 11.16 11.26
CA VAL A 103 -29.70 11.26 11.23
C VAL A 103 -29.15 10.98 9.83
N ALA A 104 -28.02 11.61 9.49
CA ALA A 104 -27.36 11.49 8.19
C ALA A 104 -25.83 11.37 8.36
N PRO A 105 -25.12 10.74 7.41
CA PRO A 105 -23.66 10.76 7.41
C PRO A 105 -23.13 12.16 7.10
N TYR A 106 -21.83 12.37 7.31
CA TYR A 106 -21.13 13.54 6.81
C TYR A 106 -21.12 13.53 5.28
N SER A 107 -21.33 14.71 4.69
CA SER A 107 -21.18 14.90 3.25
C SER A 107 -19.69 14.90 2.91
N PRO A 108 -19.18 13.97 2.08
CA PRO A 108 -17.76 13.90 1.80
C PRO A 108 -17.25 15.16 1.10
N THR A 109 -16.05 15.59 1.47
CA THR A 109 -15.36 16.71 0.80
C THR A 109 -14.78 16.28 -0.54
N LEU A 110 -14.58 17.21 -1.48
CA LEU A 110 -13.98 16.88 -2.78
C LEU A 110 -12.57 16.26 -2.64
N GLY A 111 -12.39 15.04 -3.15
CA GLY A 111 -11.14 14.29 -3.02
C GLY A 111 -10.96 13.58 -1.68
N GLU A 112 -11.97 13.59 -0.81
CA GLU A 112 -12.04 12.69 0.34
C GLU A 112 -11.99 11.24 -0.15
N THR A 113 -11.33 10.40 0.63
CA THR A 113 -11.10 8.99 0.34
C THR A 113 -11.54 8.13 1.51
N HIS A 114 -11.84 6.86 1.27
CA HIS A 114 -11.97 5.86 2.31
C HIS A 114 -11.33 4.57 1.82
N HIS A 115 -10.43 3.98 2.61
CA HIS A 115 -9.70 2.77 2.21
C HIS A 115 -9.67 1.74 3.33
N VAL A 116 -10.08 0.51 3.02
CA VAL A 116 -10.14 -0.61 3.97
C VAL A 116 -9.77 -1.91 3.28
N SER A 117 -9.04 -2.77 4.00
CA SER A 117 -8.77 -4.14 3.58
C SER A 117 -9.42 -5.13 4.57
N LYS A 118 -10.09 -6.16 4.07
CA LYS A 118 -10.63 -7.29 4.85
C LYS A 118 -10.20 -8.61 4.20
N GLY A 119 -9.28 -9.32 4.84
CA GLY A 119 -8.67 -10.49 4.19
C GLY A 119 -7.94 -10.04 2.92
N ASN A 120 -8.34 -10.59 1.77
CA ASN A 120 -7.80 -10.23 0.45
C ASN A 120 -8.63 -9.15 -0.28
N LEU A 121 -9.80 -8.81 0.26
CA LEU A 121 -10.65 -7.77 -0.30
C LEU A 121 -10.09 -6.39 0.08
N ASN A 122 -9.68 -5.63 -0.93
CA ASN A 122 -9.31 -4.22 -0.81
C ASN A 122 -10.44 -3.36 -1.34
N VAL A 123 -10.82 -2.31 -0.61
CA VAL A 123 -11.90 -1.38 -0.98
C VAL A 123 -11.37 0.04 -0.89
N LEU A 124 -11.49 0.80 -1.98
CA LEU A 124 -11.16 2.22 -2.05
C LEU A 124 -12.34 3.01 -2.58
N LEU A 125 -12.64 4.12 -1.90
CA LEU A 125 -13.62 5.09 -2.34
C LEU A 125 -12.97 6.46 -2.46
N GLU A 126 -13.51 7.27 -3.38
CA GLU A 126 -13.16 8.67 -3.53
C GLU A 126 -14.41 9.50 -3.86
N GLN A 127 -14.52 10.68 -3.25
CA GLN A 127 -15.49 11.69 -3.68
C GLN A 127 -14.96 12.41 -4.93
N VAL A 128 -15.46 12.03 -6.09
CA VAL A 128 -14.95 12.50 -7.39
C VAL A 128 -15.56 13.82 -7.85
N SER A 129 -16.75 14.17 -7.36
CA SER A 129 -17.41 15.45 -7.61
C SER A 129 -18.28 15.85 -6.42
N VAL A 130 -18.44 17.15 -6.16
CA VAL A 130 -19.30 17.67 -5.06
C VAL A 130 -20.46 18.54 -5.55
N ASN A 131 -20.50 18.85 -6.85
CA ASN A 131 -21.60 19.55 -7.49
C ASN A 131 -21.71 19.11 -8.97
N PRO A 132 -22.52 18.09 -9.30
CA PRO A 132 -23.31 17.26 -8.38
C PRO A 132 -22.43 16.32 -7.53
N PRO A 133 -22.93 15.81 -6.38
CA PRO A 133 -22.16 14.90 -5.53
C PRO A 133 -22.05 13.52 -6.20
N VAL A 134 -20.84 13.10 -6.53
CA VAL A 134 -20.55 11.78 -7.11
C VAL A 134 -19.43 11.12 -6.32
N SER A 135 -19.69 9.90 -5.85
CA SER A 135 -18.71 9.05 -5.18
C SER A 135 -18.43 7.83 -6.05
N ALA A 136 -17.15 7.44 -6.13
CA ALA A 136 -16.71 6.23 -6.82
C ALA A 136 -16.06 5.26 -5.83
N LEU A 137 -16.21 3.97 -6.10
CA LEU A 137 -15.69 2.84 -5.33
C LEU A 137 -15.06 1.84 -6.31
N HIS A 138 -13.88 1.36 -5.94
CA HIS A 138 -13.22 0.22 -6.55
C HIS A 138 -12.88 -0.78 -5.45
N ALA A 139 -13.26 -2.04 -5.65
CA ALA A 139 -12.87 -3.11 -4.77
C ALA A 139 -12.34 -4.30 -5.56
N THR A 140 -11.31 -4.96 -5.03
CA THR A 140 -10.72 -6.15 -5.63
C THR A 140 -10.42 -7.19 -4.56
N ASP A 141 -10.73 -8.44 -4.86
CA ASP A 141 -10.24 -9.60 -4.13
C ASP A 141 -9.38 -10.42 -5.07
N GLU A 142 -8.06 -10.35 -4.91
CA GLU A 142 -7.11 -11.02 -5.80
C GLU A 142 -7.16 -12.54 -5.66
N LYS A 143 -7.39 -13.05 -4.45
CA LYS A 143 -7.45 -14.49 -4.20
C LYS A 143 -8.70 -15.09 -4.84
N GLU A 144 -9.82 -14.41 -4.67
CA GLU A 144 -11.09 -14.84 -5.21
C GLU A 144 -11.29 -14.35 -6.66
N ASN A 145 -10.36 -13.61 -7.27
CA ASN A 145 -10.48 -13.06 -8.63
C ASN A 145 -11.80 -12.29 -8.87
N ILE A 146 -12.14 -11.40 -7.93
CA ILE A 146 -13.33 -10.54 -8.00
C ILE A 146 -12.89 -9.09 -8.19
N GLU A 147 -13.56 -8.37 -9.08
CA GLU A 147 -13.43 -6.92 -9.22
C GLU A 147 -14.80 -6.25 -9.13
N MET A 148 -14.90 -5.15 -8.41
CA MET A 148 -16.12 -4.35 -8.28
C MET A 148 -15.82 -2.89 -8.58
N ILE A 149 -16.63 -2.31 -9.46
CA ILE A 149 -16.60 -0.88 -9.78
C ILE A 149 -17.99 -0.32 -9.51
N TRP A 150 -18.07 0.71 -8.70
CA TRP A 150 -19.34 1.30 -8.31
C TRP A 150 -19.20 2.80 -8.29
N TRP A 151 -20.13 3.52 -8.92
CA TRP A 151 -20.28 4.95 -8.73
C TRP A 151 -21.73 5.31 -8.53
N GLN A 152 -21.97 6.38 -7.77
CA GLN A 152 -23.32 6.85 -7.52
C GLN A 152 -23.42 8.35 -7.25
N GLN A 153 -24.56 8.88 -7.65
CA GLN A 153 -25.01 10.26 -7.51
C GLN A 153 -26.43 10.26 -6.92
N PRO A 154 -26.59 10.58 -5.62
CA PRO A 154 -27.90 10.76 -5.04
C PRO A 154 -28.51 12.11 -5.49
N VAL A 155 -29.74 12.07 -5.97
CA VAL A 155 -30.53 13.22 -6.43
C VAL A 155 -31.83 13.28 -5.63
N PRO A 156 -31.88 14.11 -4.57
CA PRO A 156 -33.07 14.25 -3.74
C PRO A 156 -34.17 15.04 -4.47
N LYS A 157 -35.39 14.49 -4.48
CA LYS A 157 -36.62 15.12 -4.97
C LYS A 157 -37.60 15.28 -3.81
N PHE A 158 -38.14 16.48 -3.65
CA PHE A 158 -39.09 16.78 -2.58
C PHE A 158 -40.53 16.81 -3.10
N HIS A 159 -41.41 16.11 -2.39
CA HIS A 159 -42.81 15.94 -2.73
C HIS A 159 -43.76 16.53 -1.68
N GLY A 160 -43.30 17.49 -0.86
CA GLY A 160 -44.09 18.11 0.20
C GLY A 160 -44.02 17.36 1.53
N THR A 161 -44.49 16.11 1.57
CA THR A 161 -44.52 15.28 2.78
C THR A 161 -43.47 14.18 2.82
N SER A 162 -42.72 14.03 1.73
CA SER A 162 -41.60 13.09 1.59
C SER A 162 -40.49 13.65 0.72
N ILE A 163 -39.29 13.12 0.92
CA ILE A 163 -38.15 13.25 0.02
C ILE A 163 -37.86 11.86 -0.54
N GLU A 164 -37.67 11.77 -1.85
CA GLU A 164 -37.16 10.59 -2.50
C GLU A 164 -35.77 10.91 -3.08
N ALA A 165 -34.73 10.29 -2.56
CA ALA A 165 -33.39 10.39 -3.11
C ALA A 165 -33.17 9.27 -4.13
N GLU A 166 -33.33 9.64 -5.39
CA GLU A 166 -33.02 8.78 -6.53
C GLU A 166 -31.51 8.63 -6.63
N VAL A 167 -31.02 7.39 -6.75
CA VAL A 167 -29.59 7.11 -6.79
C VAL A 167 -29.22 6.75 -8.22
N HIS A 168 -28.68 7.72 -8.95
CA HIS A 168 -28.13 7.49 -10.28
C HIS A 168 -26.75 6.86 -10.16
N GLY A 169 -26.38 5.99 -11.10
CA GLY A 169 -25.09 5.31 -11.10
C GLY A 169 -25.24 3.82 -11.38
N LYS A 170 -24.09 3.14 -11.49
CA LYS A 170 -24.03 1.71 -11.79
C LYS A 170 -23.06 1.02 -10.85
N ARG A 171 -23.37 -0.24 -10.57
CA ARG A 171 -22.50 -1.20 -9.90
C ARG A 171 -22.17 -2.28 -10.91
N LEU A 172 -20.88 -2.52 -11.11
CA LEU A 172 -20.33 -3.56 -11.94
C LEU A 172 -19.60 -4.53 -11.00
N LEU A 173 -20.08 -5.76 -10.92
CA LEU A 173 -19.40 -6.85 -10.23
C LEU A 173 -18.87 -7.81 -11.30
N LYS A 174 -17.57 -8.02 -11.34
CA LYS A 174 -16.90 -8.91 -12.29
C LYS A 174 -16.39 -10.13 -11.57
N LEU A 175 -16.79 -11.30 -12.06
CA LEU A 175 -16.29 -12.58 -11.61
C LEU A 175 -15.27 -13.07 -12.64
N LEU A 176 -14.00 -12.75 -12.42
CA LEU A 176 -12.96 -12.89 -13.45
C LEU A 176 -12.68 -14.35 -13.81
N ASN A 177 -12.90 -15.28 -12.87
CA ASN A 177 -12.79 -16.72 -13.11
C ASN A 177 -13.78 -17.24 -14.17
N HIS A 178 -14.93 -16.60 -14.28
CA HIS A 178 -16.00 -17.02 -15.20
C HIS A 178 -16.14 -16.09 -16.41
N GLY A 179 -15.43 -14.95 -16.42
CA GLY A 179 -15.58 -13.93 -17.46
C GLY A 179 -16.96 -13.27 -17.44
N GLU A 180 -17.63 -13.23 -16.29
CA GLU A 180 -19.01 -12.72 -16.14
C GLU A 180 -19.00 -11.31 -15.55
N THR A 181 -19.83 -10.42 -16.11
CA THR A 181 -20.02 -9.05 -15.63
C THR A 181 -21.47 -8.83 -15.23
N TYR A 182 -21.69 -8.54 -13.95
CA TYR A 182 -23.01 -8.25 -13.41
C TYR A 182 -23.19 -6.75 -13.26
N GLU A 183 -24.15 -6.20 -14.00
CA GLU A 183 -24.51 -4.79 -13.95
C GLU A 183 -25.78 -4.61 -13.12
N MET A 184 -25.77 -3.66 -12.20
CA MET A 184 -26.93 -3.37 -11.36
C MET A 184 -27.04 -1.90 -10.97
N ASN A 185 -28.27 -1.40 -10.90
CA ASN A 185 -28.59 -0.10 -10.31
C ASN A 185 -28.79 -0.23 -8.78
N CYS A 186 -29.28 0.83 -8.13
CA CYS A 186 -29.46 0.94 -6.68
C CYS A 186 -30.92 1.31 -6.36
N PRO A 187 -31.51 0.81 -5.25
CA PRO A 187 -32.81 1.31 -4.81
C PRO A 187 -32.71 2.77 -4.38
N HIS A 188 -33.86 3.45 -4.32
CA HIS A 188 -33.99 4.84 -3.90
C HIS A 188 -34.22 4.91 -2.39
N LEU A 189 -33.79 6.01 -1.78
CA LEU A 189 -34.04 6.27 -0.37
C LEU A 189 -35.27 7.16 -0.22
N SER A 190 -36.34 6.63 0.36
CA SER A 190 -37.58 7.38 0.65
C SER A 190 -37.59 7.83 2.11
N ILE A 191 -37.50 9.13 2.33
CA ILE A 191 -37.64 9.78 3.63
C ILE A 191 -39.04 10.39 3.73
N ARG A 192 -39.94 9.78 4.49
CA ARG A 192 -41.28 10.32 4.72
C ARG A 192 -41.32 11.10 6.02
N ILE A 193 -41.93 12.28 6.00
CA ILE A 193 -42.01 13.20 7.14
C ILE A 193 -43.39 13.13 7.79
N LEU A 194 -44.46 13.07 6.99
CA LEU A 194 -45.85 12.99 7.46
C LEU A 194 -46.58 11.79 6.82
N PRO A 195 -47.60 11.21 7.50
CA PRO A 195 -48.02 11.48 8.88
C PRO A 195 -47.13 10.83 9.94
N VAL A 196 -46.43 9.74 9.59
CA VAL A 196 -45.49 9.03 10.47
C VAL A 196 -44.10 9.13 9.85
N PRO A 197 -43.14 9.80 10.53
CA PRO A 197 -41.78 9.93 10.06
C PRO A 197 -41.09 8.58 9.90
N ARG A 198 -40.46 8.32 8.76
CA ARG A 198 -39.74 7.06 8.48
C ARG A 198 -38.80 7.17 7.30
N MET A 199 -37.87 6.23 7.21
CA MET A 199 -36.88 6.14 6.14
C MET A 199 -36.77 4.69 5.67
N ASP A 200 -36.98 4.45 4.37
CA ASP A 200 -36.98 3.11 3.76
C ASP A 200 -36.30 3.12 2.39
N TRP A 201 -35.78 1.96 1.98
CA TRP A 201 -35.40 1.69 0.59
C TRP A 201 -36.65 1.36 -0.24
N VAL A 202 -36.79 2.00 -1.40
CA VAL A 202 -37.92 1.83 -2.34
C VAL A 202 -37.43 1.81 -3.78
N GLY A 203 -38.31 1.43 -4.71
CA GLY A 203 -38.01 1.45 -6.15
C GLY A 203 -37.55 0.10 -6.69
N ASN A 204 -37.15 0.10 -7.96
CA ASN A 204 -36.82 -1.14 -8.69
C ASN A 204 -35.31 -1.28 -8.90
N VAL A 205 -34.79 -2.46 -8.60
CA VAL A 205 -33.42 -2.88 -8.84
C VAL A 205 -33.40 -3.91 -9.95
N ASN A 206 -32.71 -3.60 -11.03
CA ASN A 206 -32.46 -4.49 -12.14
C ASN A 206 -31.01 -4.96 -12.08
N ILE A 207 -30.82 -6.27 -12.14
CA ILE A 207 -29.50 -6.92 -12.18
C ILE A 207 -29.44 -7.68 -13.49
N ARG A 208 -28.37 -7.52 -14.27
CA ARG A 208 -28.19 -8.24 -15.54
C ARG A 208 -26.78 -8.77 -15.68
N CYS A 209 -26.64 -9.95 -16.26
CA CYS A 209 -25.37 -10.52 -16.69
C CYS A 209 -25.42 -10.74 -18.20
N PRO A 210 -24.83 -9.85 -19.02
CA PRO A 210 -24.90 -9.93 -20.47
C PRO A 210 -24.36 -11.25 -21.03
N GLU A 211 -23.33 -11.82 -20.41
CA GLU A 211 -22.67 -13.04 -20.88
C GLU A 211 -23.53 -14.30 -20.71
N THR A 212 -24.39 -14.32 -19.69
CA THR A 212 -25.28 -15.47 -19.40
C THR A 212 -26.72 -15.23 -19.87
N GLY A 213 -27.09 -13.98 -20.18
CA GLY A 213 -28.46 -13.60 -20.50
C GLY A 213 -29.41 -13.58 -19.30
N LEU A 214 -28.91 -13.79 -18.07
CA LEU A 214 -29.73 -13.78 -16.85
C LEU A 214 -30.05 -12.34 -16.39
N VAL A 215 -31.30 -12.14 -15.97
CA VAL A 215 -31.82 -10.85 -15.50
C VAL A 215 -32.64 -11.05 -14.23
N ALA A 216 -32.46 -10.17 -13.24
CA ALA A 216 -33.28 -10.05 -12.05
C ALA A 216 -34.02 -8.71 -12.07
N GLU A 217 -35.34 -8.74 -11.86
CA GLU A 217 -36.16 -7.56 -11.63
C GLU A 217 -36.68 -7.60 -10.19
N ILE A 218 -36.20 -6.71 -9.33
CA ILE A 218 -36.46 -6.71 -7.89
C ILE A 218 -37.14 -5.39 -7.50
N SER A 219 -38.24 -5.45 -6.76
CA SER A 219 -39.04 -4.30 -6.33
C SER A 219 -39.00 -4.16 -4.81
N TYR A 220 -38.44 -3.05 -4.33
CA TYR A 220 -38.42 -2.65 -2.93
C TYR A 220 -39.70 -1.87 -2.62
N ARG A 221 -40.50 -2.40 -1.69
CA ARG A 221 -41.82 -1.85 -1.35
C ARG A 221 -41.93 -1.51 0.13
N SER A 222 -42.50 -0.34 0.38
CA SER A 222 -42.85 0.18 1.70
C SER A 222 -44.38 0.21 1.80
N SER A 223 -45.01 -0.89 2.23
CA SER A 223 -46.48 -0.96 2.41
C SER A 223 -46.88 -0.67 3.85
N TYR A 224 -47.18 0.59 4.14
CA TYR A 224 -47.72 1.01 5.43
C TYR A 224 -49.12 1.60 5.25
N SER A 225 -50.06 1.22 6.12
CA SER A 225 -51.40 1.83 6.15
C SER A 225 -51.31 3.31 6.53
N LEU A 226 -52.31 4.09 6.12
CA LEU A 226 -52.39 5.55 6.35
C LEU A 226 -52.27 5.94 7.84
N LEU A 227 -52.59 5.01 8.75
CA LEU A 227 -52.60 5.18 10.21
C LEU A 227 -51.44 4.46 10.93
N GLY A 228 -50.48 3.86 10.21
CA GLY A 228 -49.31 3.20 10.82
C GLY A 228 -49.57 1.81 11.42
N PHE A 229 -50.79 1.28 11.36
CA PHE A 229 -51.17 -0.03 11.91
C PHE A 229 -50.94 -1.22 10.94
N GLY A 230 -49.80 -1.27 10.25
CA GLY A 230 -49.46 -2.37 9.33
C GLY A 230 -48.04 -2.90 9.56
N ARG A 231 -47.91 -4.19 9.89
CA ARG A 231 -46.61 -4.86 10.22
C ARG A 231 -45.79 -5.32 9.00
N ASN A 232 -46.20 -4.98 7.78
CA ASN A 232 -45.54 -5.41 6.55
C ASN A 232 -44.72 -4.26 5.93
N GLY A 233 -43.70 -3.80 6.66
CA GLY A 233 -42.68 -2.91 6.13
C GLY A 233 -41.60 -3.65 5.35
N LYS A 234 -40.85 -2.94 4.49
CA LYS A 234 -39.57 -3.39 3.92
C LYS A 234 -39.62 -4.65 3.04
N LEU A 235 -40.68 -4.81 2.25
CA LEU A 235 -40.87 -5.97 1.37
C LEU A 235 -39.96 -5.91 0.15
N ILE A 236 -39.50 -7.09 -0.26
CA ILE A 236 -38.91 -7.35 -1.57
C ILE A 236 -39.83 -8.32 -2.32
N LYS A 237 -40.12 -8.00 -3.58
CA LYS A 237 -40.70 -8.93 -4.54
C LYS A 237 -39.96 -8.84 -5.86
N GLY A 238 -39.77 -9.94 -6.55
CA GLY A 238 -39.09 -9.92 -7.83
C GLY A 238 -39.09 -11.25 -8.55
N LYS A 239 -38.31 -11.33 -9.62
CA LYS A 239 -38.11 -12.54 -10.41
C LYS A 239 -36.70 -12.58 -10.99
N ILE A 240 -36.17 -13.78 -11.17
CA ILE A 240 -34.96 -14.06 -11.95
C ILE A 240 -35.41 -14.80 -13.20
N MET A 241 -34.97 -14.34 -14.36
CA MET A 241 -35.39 -14.83 -15.66
C MET A 241 -34.21 -14.95 -16.63
N ASP A 242 -34.36 -15.87 -17.57
CA ASP A 242 -33.54 -15.94 -18.77
C ASP A 242 -34.14 -15.00 -19.82
N SER A 243 -33.39 -13.96 -20.18
CA SER A 243 -33.85 -12.95 -21.15
C SER A 243 -33.94 -13.48 -22.58
N SER A 244 -33.16 -14.50 -22.93
CA SER A 244 -33.18 -15.10 -24.27
C SER A 244 -34.41 -16.00 -24.44
N LEU A 245 -34.78 -16.72 -23.38
CA LEU A 245 -35.93 -17.62 -23.37
C LEU A 245 -37.23 -16.95 -22.90
N PHE A 246 -37.17 -15.70 -22.43
CA PHE A 246 -38.26 -15.00 -21.74
C PHE A 246 -38.90 -15.85 -20.62
N LYS A 247 -38.11 -16.73 -20.00
CA LYS A 247 -38.57 -17.71 -19.03
C LYS A 247 -38.21 -17.25 -17.62
N VAL A 248 -39.22 -17.15 -16.76
CA VAL A 248 -38.99 -16.97 -15.31
C VAL A 248 -38.45 -18.28 -14.76
N LEU A 249 -37.33 -18.19 -14.04
CA LEU A 249 -36.65 -19.33 -13.40
C LEU A 249 -36.91 -19.33 -11.89
N TYR A 250 -36.83 -18.15 -11.27
CA TYR A 250 -37.13 -17.98 -9.84
C TYR A 250 -38.08 -16.81 -9.58
N GLU A 251 -38.98 -16.98 -8.62
CA GLU A 251 -39.71 -15.90 -7.97
C GLU A 251 -38.98 -15.50 -6.68
N VAL A 252 -38.77 -14.20 -6.48
CA VAL A 252 -38.08 -13.64 -5.29
C VAL A 252 -39.13 -13.01 -4.38
N ASP A 253 -39.13 -13.35 -3.09
CA ASP A 253 -40.06 -12.79 -2.10
C ASP A 253 -39.39 -12.72 -0.73
N GLY A 254 -39.75 -11.72 0.08
CA GLY A 254 -39.30 -11.63 1.47
C GLY A 254 -39.19 -10.20 1.97
N HIS A 255 -38.32 -9.99 2.96
CA HIS A 255 -38.05 -8.71 3.59
C HIS A 255 -36.54 -8.45 3.65
N TRP A 256 -36.10 -7.28 3.19
CA TRP A 256 -34.66 -6.97 3.07
C TRP A 256 -33.95 -6.79 4.43
N ASP A 257 -34.71 -6.56 5.49
CA ASP A 257 -34.22 -6.48 6.87
C ASP A 257 -34.38 -7.79 7.66
N LYS A 258 -34.92 -8.83 7.04
CA LYS A 258 -35.06 -10.18 7.62
C LYS A 258 -34.54 -11.22 6.64
N THR A 259 -35.42 -12.02 6.05
CA THR A 259 -35.06 -13.09 5.13
C THR A 259 -35.63 -12.82 3.74
N VAL A 260 -34.85 -13.16 2.73
CA VAL A 260 -35.30 -13.19 1.33
C VAL A 260 -35.05 -14.59 0.77
N GLN A 261 -36.07 -15.10 0.10
CA GLN A 261 -36.09 -16.45 -0.46
C GLN A 261 -36.40 -16.40 -1.96
N VAL A 262 -36.00 -17.47 -2.65
CA VAL A 262 -36.35 -17.70 -4.05
C VAL A 262 -37.12 -19.01 -4.17
N LYS A 263 -38.10 -19.03 -5.07
CA LYS A 263 -38.90 -20.20 -5.42
C LYS A 263 -38.66 -20.60 -6.86
N ASP A 264 -38.23 -21.85 -7.09
CA ASP A 264 -38.12 -22.46 -8.41
C ASP A 264 -39.50 -22.59 -9.07
N THR A 265 -39.66 -22.04 -10.27
CA THR A 265 -40.93 -22.08 -10.99
C THR A 265 -41.21 -23.45 -11.62
N ASN A 266 -40.19 -24.29 -11.82
CA ASN A 266 -40.35 -25.65 -12.36
C ASN A 266 -40.56 -26.66 -11.23
N SER A 267 -39.73 -26.64 -10.18
CA SER A 267 -39.81 -27.63 -9.09
C SER A 267 -40.72 -27.20 -7.94
N GLY A 268 -40.97 -25.89 -7.80
CA GLY A 268 -41.69 -25.33 -6.65
C GLY A 268 -40.85 -25.22 -5.37
N GLU A 269 -39.58 -25.64 -5.41
CA GLU A 269 -38.67 -25.62 -4.26
C GLU A 269 -38.39 -24.18 -3.81
N VAL A 270 -38.37 -23.95 -2.50
CA VAL A 270 -38.09 -22.64 -1.89
C VAL A 270 -36.79 -22.72 -1.12
N ARG A 271 -35.87 -21.78 -1.40
CA ARG A 271 -34.60 -21.66 -0.68
C ARG A 271 -34.35 -20.22 -0.23
N VAL A 272 -33.83 -20.06 0.99
CA VAL A 272 -33.40 -18.75 1.51
C VAL A 272 -32.08 -18.37 0.88
N ILE A 273 -32.00 -17.17 0.31
CA ILE A 273 -30.79 -16.65 -0.35
C ILE A 273 -30.09 -15.57 0.47
N TYR A 274 -30.81 -14.94 1.38
CA TYR A 274 -30.29 -13.87 2.24
C TYR A 274 -30.99 -13.90 3.60
N ASP A 275 -30.20 -13.79 4.67
CA ASP A 275 -30.64 -13.59 6.04
C ASP A 275 -29.87 -12.39 6.63
N ALA A 276 -30.60 -11.32 6.94
CA ALA A 276 -30.05 -10.09 7.47
C ALA A 276 -29.35 -10.32 8.82
N LYS A 277 -29.88 -11.18 9.70
CA LYS A 277 -29.26 -11.47 10.99
C LYS A 277 -27.90 -12.13 10.80
N GLU A 278 -27.77 -13.04 9.85
CA GLU A 278 -26.47 -13.65 9.55
C GLU A 278 -25.46 -12.67 8.95
N VAL A 279 -25.93 -11.71 8.16
CA VAL A 279 -25.04 -10.83 7.37
C VAL A 279 -24.62 -9.58 8.14
N ILE A 280 -25.53 -8.96 8.89
CA ILE A 280 -25.34 -7.63 9.50
C ILE A 280 -25.49 -7.61 11.03
N SER A 281 -25.44 -8.76 11.72
CA SER A 281 -25.21 -8.84 13.17
C SER A 281 -23.73 -9.07 13.51
N GLY A 282 -23.29 -8.64 14.70
CA GLY A 282 -21.92 -8.87 15.18
C GLY A 282 -20.80 -8.24 14.35
N LEU A 283 -21.09 -7.15 13.63
CA LEU A 283 -20.12 -6.48 12.75
C LEU A 283 -18.92 -5.93 13.52
N LYS A 284 -17.72 -6.12 12.96
CA LYS A 284 -16.46 -5.68 13.57
C LYS A 284 -16.01 -4.33 13.02
N THR A 285 -15.62 -3.44 13.92
CA THR A 285 -14.95 -2.18 13.57
C THR A 285 -13.61 -2.46 12.88
N PRO A 286 -13.27 -1.76 11.79
CA PRO A 286 -11.93 -1.80 11.21
C PRO A 286 -10.85 -1.44 12.23
N ILE A 287 -9.60 -1.85 11.97
CA ILE A 287 -8.42 -1.48 12.78
C ILE A 287 -7.38 -0.80 11.90
N ILE A 288 -6.67 0.17 12.46
CA ILE A 288 -5.54 0.82 11.79
C ILE A 288 -4.29 -0.01 12.07
N LYS A 289 -3.66 -0.52 11.01
CA LYS A 289 -2.38 -1.24 11.12
C LYS A 289 -1.18 -0.29 11.20
N ASP A 290 -1.22 0.79 10.42
CA ASP A 290 -0.14 1.78 10.31
C ASP A 290 -0.77 3.17 10.16
N ALA A 291 -0.71 3.97 11.23
CA ALA A 291 -1.32 5.30 11.26
C ALA A 291 -0.58 6.32 10.37
N GLU A 292 0.72 6.14 10.15
CA GLU A 292 1.52 7.08 9.35
C GLU A 292 1.15 6.99 7.86
N ARG A 293 0.84 5.77 7.39
CA ARG A 293 0.43 5.48 6.01
C ARG A 293 -0.99 5.91 5.67
N VAL A 294 -1.84 6.21 6.66
CA VAL A 294 -3.21 6.69 6.40
C VAL A 294 -3.15 8.06 5.71
N TRP A 295 -3.85 8.19 4.58
CA TRP A 295 -3.85 9.44 3.82
C TRP A 295 -4.55 10.55 4.59
N GLY A 296 -4.08 11.79 4.44
CA GLY A 296 -4.75 12.95 5.03
C GLY A 296 -6.16 13.19 4.46
N SER A 297 -6.45 12.63 3.27
CA SER A 297 -7.77 12.63 2.65
C SER A 297 -8.69 11.51 3.15
N GLU A 298 -8.23 10.63 4.04
CA GLU A 298 -9.05 9.51 4.52
C GLU A 298 -10.17 10.02 5.45
N SER A 299 -11.38 9.48 5.30
CA SER A 299 -12.60 9.94 5.98
C SER A 299 -12.48 10.00 7.51
N ALA A 300 -11.88 8.99 8.13
CA ALA A 300 -11.64 8.91 9.58
C ALA A 300 -10.56 9.90 10.07
N VAL A 301 -9.75 10.46 9.16
CA VAL A 301 -8.83 11.56 9.44
C VAL A 301 -9.54 12.90 9.26
N VAL A 302 -10.17 13.11 8.10
CA VAL A 302 -10.88 14.36 7.73
C VAL A 302 -11.93 14.74 8.78
N TRP A 303 -12.70 13.76 9.25
CA TRP A 303 -13.80 13.96 10.19
C TRP A 303 -13.46 13.54 11.63
N SER A 304 -12.18 13.36 11.96
CA SER A 304 -11.74 12.84 13.27
C SER A 304 -12.24 13.68 14.45
N GLU A 305 -12.03 14.99 14.42
CA GLU A 305 -12.44 15.91 15.49
C GLU A 305 -13.97 15.97 15.65
N LEU A 306 -14.70 15.98 14.53
CA LEU A 306 -16.16 15.99 14.53
C LEU A 306 -16.71 14.68 15.12
N SER A 307 -16.15 13.54 14.71
CA SER A 307 -16.54 12.22 15.23
C SER A 307 -16.22 12.12 16.73
N GLU A 308 -15.04 12.61 17.11
CA GLU A 308 -14.59 12.93 18.46
C GLU A 308 -15.70 13.54 19.34
N ALA A 309 -16.06 14.75 18.96
CA ALA A 309 -17.01 15.59 19.67
C ALA A 309 -18.41 14.99 19.70
N ILE A 310 -18.89 14.40 18.60
CA ILE A 310 -20.21 13.75 18.56
C ILE A 310 -20.26 12.57 19.53
N MET A 311 -19.25 11.69 19.54
CA MET A 311 -19.22 10.54 20.46
C MET A 311 -19.17 10.96 21.94
N LYS A 312 -18.59 12.13 22.24
CA LYS A 312 -18.53 12.70 23.60
C LYS A 312 -19.74 13.61 23.94
N ASN A 313 -20.71 13.77 23.04
CA ASN A 313 -21.83 14.71 23.15
C ASN A 313 -21.41 16.19 23.33
N GLU A 314 -20.26 16.59 22.79
CA GLU A 314 -19.73 17.96 22.87
C GLU A 314 -20.18 18.79 21.66
N TRP A 315 -21.45 19.21 21.64
CA TRP A 315 -22.11 19.77 20.45
C TRP A 315 -21.52 21.06 19.89
N GLU A 316 -21.01 21.96 20.74
CA GLU A 316 -20.35 23.19 20.26
C GLU A 316 -19.01 22.87 19.58
N LYS A 317 -18.21 21.97 20.15
CA LYS A 317 -16.97 21.50 19.51
C LYS A 317 -17.26 20.78 18.20
N ALA A 318 -18.33 19.99 18.14
CA ALA A 318 -18.77 19.35 16.91
C ALA A 318 -19.13 20.40 15.84
N ARG A 319 -19.80 21.49 16.23
CA ARG A 319 -20.14 22.59 15.30
C ARG A 319 -18.89 23.26 14.75
N GLU A 320 -17.95 23.61 15.62
CA GLU A 320 -16.67 24.23 15.23
C GLU A 320 -15.84 23.31 14.31
N ALA A 321 -15.72 22.02 14.65
CA ALA A 321 -15.00 21.04 13.85
C ALA A 321 -15.62 20.87 12.45
N LYS A 322 -16.95 20.81 12.37
CA LYS A 322 -17.67 20.73 11.09
C LYS A 322 -17.45 21.98 10.25
N GLU A 323 -17.63 23.16 10.83
CA GLU A 323 -17.43 24.45 10.16
C GLU A 323 -15.99 24.59 9.62
N SER A 324 -14.99 24.11 10.38
CA SER A 324 -13.57 24.11 9.98
C SER A 324 -13.31 23.28 8.72
N VAL A 325 -13.85 22.06 8.64
CA VAL A 325 -13.70 21.19 7.46
C VAL A 325 -14.38 21.81 6.23
N GLU A 326 -15.60 22.31 6.39
CA GLU A 326 -16.38 22.90 5.28
C GLU A 326 -15.79 24.24 4.79
N GLU A 327 -15.24 25.08 5.66
CA GLU A 327 -14.57 26.32 5.25
C GLU A 327 -13.26 26.03 4.52
N ARG A 328 -12.51 25.00 4.95
CA ARG A 328 -11.31 24.54 4.24
C ARG A 328 -11.63 24.06 2.82
N GLU A 329 -12.73 23.33 2.66
CA GLU A 329 -13.23 22.92 1.34
C GLU A 329 -13.62 24.13 0.49
N ARG A 330 -14.42 25.06 1.04
CA ARG A 330 -14.83 26.31 0.37
C ARG A 330 -13.64 27.16 -0.06
N LYS A 331 -12.61 27.27 0.77
CA LYS A 331 -11.37 27.98 0.45
C LYS A 331 -10.63 27.32 -0.71
N THR A 332 -10.44 26.00 -0.64
CA THR A 332 -9.74 25.24 -1.70
C THR A 332 -10.48 25.32 -3.04
N MET A 333 -11.81 25.26 -3.03
CA MET A 333 -12.62 25.42 -4.25
C MET A 333 -12.51 26.84 -4.83
N ARG A 334 -12.53 27.89 -4.01
CA ARG A 334 -12.33 29.28 -4.45
C ARG A 334 -10.95 29.48 -5.08
N GLU A 335 -9.89 28.98 -4.43
CA GLU A 335 -8.52 29.08 -4.94
C GLU A 335 -8.35 28.40 -6.31
N ARG A 336 -8.94 27.21 -6.50
CA ARG A 336 -8.94 26.52 -7.80
C ARG A 336 -9.73 27.28 -8.86
N GLY A 337 -10.90 27.80 -8.49
CA GLY A 337 -11.73 28.62 -9.39
C GLY A 337 -10.98 29.87 -9.87
N MET A 338 -10.24 30.55 -8.99
CA MET A 338 -9.41 31.70 -9.35
C MET A 338 -8.26 31.34 -10.31
N LYS A 339 -7.75 30.11 -10.26
CA LYS A 339 -6.69 29.60 -11.14
C LYS A 339 -7.20 28.99 -12.44
N GLY A 340 -8.52 28.81 -12.60
CA GLY A 340 -9.10 28.08 -13.73
C GLY A 340 -8.77 26.59 -13.74
N GLU A 341 -8.44 26.01 -12.58
CA GLU A 341 -8.05 24.60 -12.45
C GLU A 341 -9.29 23.72 -12.21
N SER A 342 -9.49 22.70 -13.04
CA SER A 342 -10.49 21.65 -12.80
C SER A 342 -9.95 20.59 -11.84
N TRP A 343 -10.79 20.07 -10.94
CA TRP A 343 -10.41 18.92 -10.12
C TRP A 343 -10.27 17.66 -10.96
N VAL A 344 -9.16 16.95 -10.76
CA VAL A 344 -8.93 15.61 -11.35
C VAL A 344 -8.82 14.63 -10.18
N PRO A 345 -9.75 13.66 -10.06
CA PRO A 345 -9.67 12.63 -9.04
C PRO A 345 -8.37 11.84 -9.15
N LYS A 346 -7.82 11.41 -8.02
CA LYS A 346 -6.52 10.74 -7.99
C LYS A 346 -6.62 9.26 -8.37
N ASN A 347 -7.70 8.61 -7.95
CA ASN A 347 -7.83 7.16 -8.03
C ASN A 347 -8.83 6.70 -9.11
N PHE A 348 -9.54 7.64 -9.74
CA PHE A 348 -10.56 7.34 -10.75
C PHE A 348 -10.44 8.25 -11.97
N ARG A 349 -10.58 7.66 -13.16
CA ARG A 349 -10.89 8.40 -14.39
C ARG A 349 -12.39 8.57 -14.44
N VAL A 350 -12.82 9.81 -14.64
CA VAL A 350 -14.23 10.18 -14.58
C VAL A 350 -14.61 10.90 -15.86
N SER A 351 -15.75 10.52 -16.42
CA SER A 351 -16.36 11.19 -17.56
C SER A 351 -17.87 11.33 -17.33
N PHE A 352 -18.44 12.42 -17.83
CA PHE A 352 -19.88 12.67 -17.81
C PHE A 352 -20.39 12.67 -19.25
N SER A 353 -21.46 11.92 -19.50
CA SER A 353 -22.15 11.87 -20.79
C SER A 353 -23.33 12.85 -20.76
N GLU A 354 -23.27 13.92 -21.55
CA GLU A 354 -24.36 14.89 -21.64
C GLU A 354 -25.61 14.30 -22.31
N ASP A 355 -25.42 13.36 -23.25
CA ASP A 355 -26.50 12.71 -24.00
C ASP A 355 -27.39 11.84 -23.11
N THR A 356 -26.77 11.10 -22.18
CA THR A 356 -27.47 10.18 -21.27
C THR A 356 -27.62 10.75 -19.86
N TRP A 357 -27.00 11.89 -19.57
CA TRP A 357 -26.90 12.47 -18.22
C TRP A 357 -26.31 11.51 -17.18
N GLU A 358 -25.40 10.62 -17.63
CA GLU A 358 -24.77 9.59 -16.80
C GLU A 358 -23.28 9.86 -16.55
N TRP A 359 -22.85 9.62 -15.31
CA TRP A 359 -21.44 9.54 -14.96
C TRP A 359 -20.87 8.16 -15.29
N TYR A 360 -19.58 8.13 -15.62
CA TYR A 360 -18.79 6.92 -15.80
C TYR A 360 -17.50 7.07 -14.99
N CYS A 361 -17.24 6.11 -14.12
CA CYS A 361 -16.03 6.08 -13.30
C CYS A 361 -15.28 4.77 -13.56
N SER A 362 -13.97 4.87 -13.76
CA SER A 362 -13.08 3.70 -13.86
C SER A 362 -11.85 3.90 -13.00
N PRO A 363 -11.35 2.87 -12.32
CA PRO A 363 -10.16 2.99 -11.47
C PRO A 363 -8.92 3.34 -12.32
N THR A 364 -8.05 4.24 -11.81
CA THR A 364 -6.78 4.60 -12.46
C THR A 364 -5.68 3.57 -12.22
N HIS A 365 -5.77 2.85 -11.11
CA HIS A 365 -4.80 1.83 -10.70
C HIS A 365 -5.52 0.47 -10.58
N LYS A 366 -4.91 -0.58 -11.14
CA LYS A 366 -5.14 -1.93 -10.60
C LYS A 366 -4.34 -2.00 -9.30
N TRP A 367 -4.89 -2.60 -8.26
CA TRP A 367 -4.09 -2.97 -7.09
C TRP A 367 -3.01 -3.92 -7.59
N GLU A 368 -1.82 -3.39 -7.83
CA GLU A 368 -0.64 -4.22 -8.03
C GLU A 368 -0.08 -4.42 -6.64
N GLU A 369 -0.33 -5.60 -6.07
CA GLU A 369 0.48 -6.08 -4.96
C GLU A 369 1.94 -5.93 -5.40
N ARG A 370 2.72 -5.08 -4.71
CA ARG A 370 4.13 -4.90 -5.04
C ARG A 370 4.79 -6.26 -4.82
N LYS A 371 5.03 -7.00 -5.91
CA LYS A 371 5.75 -8.27 -5.84
C LYS A 371 7.16 -7.99 -5.34
N ILE A 372 7.38 -8.19 -4.04
CA ILE A 372 8.69 -8.06 -3.44
C ILE A 372 9.51 -9.27 -3.90
N VAL A 373 10.52 -9.02 -4.73
CA VAL A 373 11.46 -10.05 -5.18
C VAL A 373 12.72 -9.92 -4.33
N LEU A 374 12.91 -10.87 -3.40
CA LEU A 374 14.17 -11.01 -2.66
C LEU A 374 15.07 -11.99 -3.40
N THR A 375 16.31 -11.58 -3.66
CA THR A 375 17.32 -12.40 -4.34
C THR A 375 18.37 -12.87 -3.35
N ARG A 376 18.91 -14.09 -3.54
CA ARG A 376 19.93 -14.66 -2.65
C ARG A 376 21.21 -13.79 -2.57
N PRO A 377 21.87 -13.67 -1.41
CA PRO A 377 23.18 -13.01 -1.27
C PRO A 377 24.29 -13.67 -2.09
N PHE A 378 25.38 -12.95 -2.37
CA PHE A 378 26.55 -13.53 -3.04
C PHE A 378 27.32 -14.49 -2.11
N SER A 379 27.49 -15.74 -2.54
CA SER A 379 28.28 -16.79 -1.88
C SER A 379 29.56 -17.12 -2.65
N LEU A 380 30.58 -17.64 -1.94
CA LEU A 380 31.83 -18.12 -2.54
C LEU A 380 31.64 -19.44 -3.30
N GLU A 381 30.72 -20.28 -2.85
CA GLU A 381 30.38 -21.53 -3.50
C GLU A 381 29.69 -21.25 -4.83
N ARG A 382 30.35 -21.58 -5.95
CA ARG A 382 29.68 -21.81 -7.23
C ARG A 382 28.88 -23.10 -7.12
N GLN A 383 27.74 -23.06 -6.43
CA GLN A 383 26.84 -24.20 -6.46
C GLN A 383 26.28 -24.30 -7.88
N SER A 384 26.41 -25.51 -8.42
CA SER A 384 25.93 -25.99 -9.71
C SER A 384 24.41 -25.99 -9.78
N ASP A 385 23.78 -24.83 -9.69
CA ASP A 385 22.36 -24.64 -9.96
C ASP A 385 22.22 -24.00 -11.35
N PRO A 386 21.86 -24.76 -12.40
CA PRO A 386 21.86 -24.27 -13.77
C PRO A 386 20.82 -23.16 -14.03
N GLU A 387 19.90 -22.89 -13.10
CA GLU A 387 18.90 -21.82 -13.22
C GLU A 387 19.41 -20.41 -12.85
N ILE A 388 20.54 -20.26 -12.13
CA ILE A 388 20.95 -18.95 -11.56
C ILE A 388 22.45 -18.68 -11.71
N ASP A 389 23.07 -19.15 -12.78
CA ASP A 389 24.40 -18.66 -13.17
C ASP A 389 24.20 -17.46 -14.12
N TYR A 390 24.20 -16.23 -13.57
CA TYR A 390 24.09 -14.99 -14.36
C TYR A 390 25.30 -14.85 -15.30
N LYS A 391 25.26 -15.57 -16.42
CA LYS A 391 26.26 -15.52 -17.49
C LYS A 391 25.75 -14.58 -18.56
N ALA A 392 26.30 -13.37 -18.63
CA ALA A 392 26.04 -12.46 -19.74
C ALA A 392 26.59 -13.06 -21.05
N PRO A 393 25.75 -13.43 -22.04
CA PRO A 393 26.23 -13.97 -23.30
C PRO A 393 26.93 -12.87 -24.10
N ASN A 394 28.16 -13.14 -24.56
CA ASN A 394 28.99 -12.24 -25.39
C ASN A 394 29.39 -10.90 -24.73
N ILE A 395 29.85 -10.97 -23.48
CA ILE A 395 30.20 -9.81 -22.65
C ILE A 395 31.26 -8.89 -23.28
N LEU A 396 32.24 -9.45 -23.99
CA LEU A 396 33.33 -8.69 -24.62
C LEU A 396 32.78 -7.76 -25.73
N ARG A 397 31.88 -8.28 -26.57
CA ARG A 397 31.24 -7.50 -27.66
C ARG A 397 30.34 -6.39 -27.11
N ARG A 398 29.64 -6.66 -26.00
CA ARG A 398 28.78 -5.67 -25.33
C ARG A 398 29.59 -4.57 -24.66
N ILE A 399 30.66 -4.93 -23.94
CA ILE A 399 31.59 -3.96 -23.34
C ILE A 399 32.23 -3.10 -24.43
N LEU A 400 32.72 -3.69 -25.53
CA LEU A 400 33.28 -2.94 -26.65
C LEU A 400 32.27 -1.95 -27.28
N SER A 401 30.98 -2.28 -27.31
CA SER A 401 29.94 -1.36 -27.78
C SER A 401 29.71 -0.17 -26.83
N LEU A 402 29.83 -0.36 -25.50
CA LEU A 402 29.67 0.69 -24.50
C LEU A 402 30.81 1.73 -24.55
N PHE A 403 32.03 1.28 -24.81
CA PHE A 403 33.23 2.13 -24.78
C PHE A 403 33.62 2.70 -26.15
N SER A 404 32.85 2.40 -27.21
CA SER A 404 33.06 2.97 -28.56
C SER A 404 33.06 4.51 -28.59
N ASN A 405 32.37 5.14 -27.63
CA ASN A 405 32.24 6.60 -27.51
C ASN A 405 32.98 7.21 -26.29
N VAL A 406 33.76 6.42 -25.54
CA VAL A 406 34.44 6.88 -24.31
C VAL A 406 35.94 6.98 -24.55
N ARG A 407 36.53 8.15 -24.31
CA ARG A 407 37.98 8.38 -24.44
C ARG A 407 38.70 8.19 -23.10
N PRO A 408 39.98 7.76 -23.06
CA PRO A 408 40.76 7.72 -21.82
C PRO A 408 40.69 9.07 -21.07
N GLY A 409 40.40 9.04 -19.77
CA GLY A 409 40.21 10.24 -18.94
C GLY A 409 38.80 10.84 -18.94
N SER A 410 37.83 10.26 -19.66
CA SER A 410 36.43 10.69 -19.59
C SER A 410 35.82 10.44 -18.21
N ASP A 411 35.00 11.37 -17.73
CA ASP A 411 34.14 11.18 -16.57
C ASP A 411 32.96 10.27 -16.97
N VAL A 412 32.87 9.10 -16.34
CA VAL A 412 31.82 8.09 -16.59
C VAL A 412 30.81 8.02 -15.44
N SER A 413 30.81 8.98 -14.51
CA SER A 413 29.86 9.04 -13.39
C SER A 413 28.39 9.15 -13.83
N CYS A 414 28.14 9.74 -15.01
CA CYS A 414 26.80 9.86 -15.59
C CYS A 414 26.46 8.74 -16.59
N PHE A 415 27.32 7.72 -16.72
CA PHE A 415 27.14 6.66 -17.71
C PHE A 415 26.05 5.66 -17.27
N LYS A 416 24.95 5.60 -18.01
CA LYS A 416 23.83 4.67 -17.73
C LYS A 416 24.12 3.31 -18.37
N LEU A 417 24.36 2.30 -17.55
CA LEU A 417 24.50 0.92 -18.02
C LEU A 417 23.15 0.42 -18.59
N PRO A 418 23.14 -0.19 -19.78
CA PRO A 418 21.94 -0.84 -20.29
C PRO A 418 21.44 -1.93 -19.33
N PRO A 419 20.10 -2.16 -19.24
CA PRO A 419 19.52 -3.13 -18.30
C PRO A 419 20.08 -4.55 -18.41
N VAL A 420 20.63 -4.90 -19.57
CA VAL A 420 21.27 -6.20 -19.82
C VAL A 420 22.57 -6.43 -19.02
N PHE A 421 23.12 -5.39 -18.39
CA PHE A 421 24.24 -5.49 -17.45
C PHE A 421 23.77 -5.51 -16.00
N ASN A 422 22.47 -5.33 -15.72
CA ASN A 422 21.99 -5.21 -14.36
C ASN A 422 21.66 -6.58 -13.75
N MET A 423 22.08 -6.78 -12.50
CA MET A 423 21.50 -7.82 -11.65
C MET A 423 20.27 -7.28 -10.92
N PRO A 424 19.35 -8.17 -10.49
CA PRO A 424 18.15 -7.78 -9.74
C PRO A 424 18.43 -7.40 -8.28
N LYS A 425 19.41 -6.52 -8.04
CA LYS A 425 19.75 -5.98 -6.72
C LYS A 425 20.07 -4.50 -6.84
N SER A 426 19.62 -3.68 -5.90
CA SER A 426 20.12 -2.31 -5.80
C SER A 426 21.49 -2.25 -5.14
N GLU A 427 22.22 -1.19 -5.40
CA GLU A 427 23.55 -0.97 -4.81
C GLU A 427 23.47 -0.92 -3.28
N LEU A 428 22.41 -0.35 -2.71
CA LEU A 428 22.15 -0.35 -1.27
C LEU A 428 22.05 -1.77 -0.72
N GLN A 429 21.30 -2.65 -1.39
CA GLN A 429 21.23 -4.05 -0.98
C GLN A 429 22.63 -4.71 -0.99
N CYS A 430 23.45 -4.46 -2.02
CA CYS A 430 24.80 -5.01 -2.09
C CYS A 430 25.70 -4.55 -0.96
N TYR A 431 25.62 -3.28 -0.56
CA TYR A 431 26.36 -2.75 0.58
C TYR A 431 25.89 -3.33 1.92
N ALA A 432 24.58 -3.46 2.10
CA ALA A 432 23.99 -4.01 3.31
C ALA A 432 24.33 -5.50 3.51
N GLU A 433 24.33 -6.28 2.43
CA GLU A 433 24.68 -7.72 2.45
C GLU A 433 26.08 -7.97 3.03
N GLY A 434 27.03 -7.03 2.87
CA GLY A 434 28.34 -7.10 3.51
C GLY A 434 28.27 -7.21 5.03
N VAL A 435 27.29 -6.54 5.64
CA VAL A 435 27.13 -6.44 7.10
C VAL A 435 26.33 -7.62 7.66
N TYR A 436 25.15 -7.93 7.09
CA TYR A 436 24.25 -8.93 7.67
C TYR A 436 24.36 -10.33 7.05
N SER A 437 24.84 -10.48 5.81
CA SER A 437 24.85 -11.79 5.11
C SER A 437 26.15 -12.58 5.31
N THR A 438 26.57 -12.75 6.56
CA THR A 438 27.70 -13.61 6.94
C THR A 438 27.21 -14.96 7.49
N ALA A 439 27.90 -16.05 7.13
CA ALA A 439 27.61 -17.40 7.63
C ALA A 439 28.10 -17.59 9.08
N LEU A 440 29.15 -16.86 9.47
CA LEU A 440 29.68 -16.79 10.83
C LEU A 440 29.27 -15.46 11.49
N ASP A 441 29.11 -15.48 12.80
CA ASP A 441 28.83 -14.30 13.62
C ASP A 441 30.11 -13.49 13.91
N ILE A 442 30.84 -13.18 12.83
CA ILE A 442 32.17 -12.56 12.91
C ILE A 442 32.12 -11.14 13.46
N LEU A 443 30.99 -10.44 13.33
CA LEU A 443 30.78 -9.10 13.87
C LEU A 443 30.65 -9.13 15.41
N SER A 444 29.81 -10.04 15.93
CA SER A 444 29.62 -10.21 17.38
C SER A 444 30.92 -10.65 18.08
N ASN A 445 31.70 -11.51 17.43
CA ASN A 445 32.97 -12.02 17.96
C ASN A 445 34.05 -10.94 18.14
N ILE A 446 33.89 -9.75 17.56
CA ILE A 446 34.88 -8.66 17.72
C ILE A 446 35.01 -8.28 19.20
N ASN A 447 33.91 -8.21 19.95
CA ASN A 447 33.94 -7.86 21.36
C ASN A 447 34.60 -8.91 22.26
N SER A 448 34.73 -10.14 21.79
CA SER A 448 35.32 -11.25 22.55
C SER A 448 36.86 -11.18 22.61
N GLY A 449 37.50 -10.26 21.89
CA GLY A 449 38.94 -10.07 21.95
C GLY A 449 39.40 -9.54 23.31
N ASN A 450 40.29 -10.28 23.98
CA ASN A 450 40.78 -9.97 25.32
C ASN A 450 41.63 -8.70 25.34
N THR A 451 42.47 -8.51 24.32
CA THR A 451 43.33 -7.32 24.18
C THR A 451 42.87 -6.42 23.03
N PRO A 452 43.24 -5.12 23.04
CA PRO A 452 43.00 -4.23 21.89
C PRO A 452 43.54 -4.78 20.57
N LEU A 453 44.66 -5.52 20.63
CA LEU A 453 45.25 -6.15 19.46
C LEU A 453 44.39 -7.30 18.93
N ASP A 454 43.85 -8.15 19.82
CA ASP A 454 42.94 -9.25 19.44
C ASP A 454 41.66 -8.70 18.79
N ARG A 455 41.11 -7.62 19.36
CA ARG A 455 39.94 -6.93 18.79
C ARG A 455 40.24 -6.33 17.42
N LEU A 456 41.39 -5.64 17.26
CA LEU A 456 41.80 -5.15 15.94
C LEU A 456 41.97 -6.28 14.92
N VAL A 457 42.53 -7.43 15.31
CA VAL A 457 42.62 -8.61 14.42
C VAL A 457 41.23 -9.08 13.99
N ALA A 458 40.25 -9.11 14.90
CA ALA A 458 38.86 -9.44 14.55
C ALA A 458 38.21 -8.39 13.63
N VAL A 459 38.45 -7.09 13.86
CA VAL A 459 38.00 -6.00 12.97
C VAL A 459 38.60 -6.16 11.56
N VAL A 460 39.88 -6.52 11.47
CA VAL A 460 40.57 -6.80 10.20
C VAL A 460 39.92 -7.98 9.48
N ALA A 461 39.67 -9.08 10.19
CA ALA A 461 39.00 -10.25 9.62
C ALA A 461 37.58 -9.92 9.12
N TRP A 462 36.81 -9.18 9.91
CA TRP A 462 35.49 -8.69 9.51
C TRP A 462 35.58 -7.79 8.27
N THR A 463 36.54 -6.86 8.22
CA THR A 463 36.74 -5.95 7.08
C THR A 463 37.07 -6.72 5.80
N ILE A 464 37.92 -7.75 5.87
CA ILE A 464 38.24 -8.61 4.73
C ILE A 464 36.99 -9.39 4.29
N SER A 465 36.16 -9.86 5.23
CA SER A 465 34.93 -10.62 4.93
C SER A 465 33.85 -9.80 4.19
N ASN A 466 33.90 -8.46 4.27
CA ASN A 466 32.99 -7.58 3.53
C ASN A 466 33.26 -7.58 2.02
N VAL A 467 34.43 -8.08 1.58
CA VAL A 467 34.83 -8.12 0.17
C VAL A 467 34.15 -9.32 -0.51
N ARG A 468 33.14 -9.05 -1.35
CA ARG A 468 32.37 -10.09 -2.06
C ARG A 468 32.92 -10.37 -3.46
N PRO A 469 32.77 -11.61 -3.98
CA PRO A 469 33.15 -11.91 -5.35
C PRO A 469 32.29 -11.11 -6.33
N LEU A 470 32.94 -10.30 -7.17
CA LEU A 470 32.26 -9.50 -8.19
C LEU A 470 32.15 -10.30 -9.50
N CYS A 471 30.97 -10.29 -10.12
CA CYS A 471 30.73 -10.88 -11.42
C CYS A 471 31.12 -9.89 -12.52
N PHE A 472 32.06 -10.28 -13.39
CA PHE A 472 32.46 -9.43 -14.50
C PHE A 472 31.28 -9.15 -15.44
N GLY A 473 31.08 -7.86 -15.77
CA GLY A 473 30.02 -7.36 -16.64
C GLY A 473 28.59 -7.51 -16.11
N VAL A 474 28.43 -7.54 -14.79
CA VAL A 474 27.14 -7.37 -14.10
C VAL A 474 27.28 -6.25 -13.05
N ALA A 475 26.28 -5.38 -12.95
CA ALA A 475 26.24 -4.25 -12.01
C ALA A 475 24.89 -4.21 -11.26
N PRO A 476 24.83 -3.70 -10.01
CA PRO A 476 23.56 -3.46 -9.34
C PRO A 476 22.75 -2.35 -10.04
N TYR A 477 21.47 -2.23 -9.70
CA TYR A 477 20.70 -1.03 -9.99
C TYR A 477 21.27 0.15 -9.21
N ASN A 478 21.47 1.27 -9.92
CA ASN A 478 21.81 2.54 -9.30
C ASN A 478 20.64 2.99 -8.42
N PRO A 479 20.88 3.29 -7.14
CA PRO A 479 19.82 3.67 -6.22
C PRO A 479 19.29 5.07 -6.52
N THR A 480 18.00 5.26 -6.28
CA THR A 480 17.32 6.57 -6.41
C THR A 480 17.47 7.40 -5.13
N LEU A 481 17.41 8.73 -5.22
CA LEU A 481 17.48 9.59 -4.03
C LEU A 481 16.34 9.25 -3.05
N GLY A 482 16.69 9.01 -1.78
CA GLY A 482 15.74 8.60 -0.74
C GLY A 482 15.35 7.12 -0.80
N GLU A 483 15.92 6.33 -1.72
CA GLU A 483 15.82 4.87 -1.65
C GLU A 483 16.43 4.38 -0.33
N THR A 484 15.74 3.46 0.33
CA THR A 484 16.19 2.85 1.58
C THR A 484 16.25 1.33 1.47
N HIS A 485 17.22 0.74 2.17
CA HIS A 485 17.30 -0.69 2.40
C HIS A 485 17.40 -0.94 3.91
N HIS A 486 16.40 -1.60 4.48
CA HIS A 486 16.31 -1.85 5.91
C HIS A 486 16.17 -3.35 6.18
N VAL A 487 17.08 -3.91 6.99
CA VAL A 487 17.11 -5.33 7.34
C VAL A 487 17.38 -5.49 8.83
N SER A 488 16.66 -6.44 9.45
CA SER A 488 16.94 -6.91 10.81
C SER A 488 17.34 -8.39 10.77
N LYS A 489 18.48 -8.74 11.36
CA LYS A 489 18.98 -10.12 11.52
C LYS A 489 19.33 -10.36 12.99
N GLY A 490 18.42 -11.00 13.74
CA GLY A 490 18.61 -11.16 15.18
C GLY A 490 18.64 -9.80 15.88
N ASN A 491 19.76 -9.50 16.55
CA ASN A 491 19.96 -8.23 17.28
C ASN A 491 20.53 -7.09 16.41
N LEU A 492 20.97 -7.43 15.19
CA LEU A 492 21.54 -6.49 14.24
C LEU A 492 20.43 -5.84 13.40
N ASN A 493 20.37 -4.51 13.43
CA ASN A 493 19.54 -3.70 12.55
C ASN A 493 20.44 -2.90 11.60
N VAL A 494 20.12 -2.89 10.31
CA VAL A 494 20.91 -2.24 9.26
C VAL A 494 20.00 -1.37 8.42
N LEU A 495 20.25 -0.06 8.40
CA LEU A 495 19.56 0.92 7.56
C LEU A 495 20.57 1.53 6.58
N LEU A 496 20.27 1.46 5.29
CA LEU A 496 20.94 2.24 4.26
C LEU A 496 19.98 3.19 3.58
N GLU A 497 20.50 4.35 3.19
CA GLU A 497 19.79 5.35 2.41
C GLU A 497 20.71 5.93 1.33
N GLN A 498 20.16 6.17 0.14
CA GLN A 498 20.81 7.02 -0.84
C GLN A 498 20.53 8.49 -0.52
N VAL A 499 21.49 9.18 0.09
CA VAL A 499 21.34 10.55 0.62
C VAL A 499 21.69 11.65 -0.40
N SER A 500 22.37 11.30 -1.50
CA SER A 500 22.63 12.22 -2.61
C SER A 500 22.69 11.45 -3.94
N HIS A 501 22.25 12.06 -5.04
CA HIS A 501 22.29 11.46 -6.37
C HIS A 501 23.39 12.03 -7.28
N HIS A 502 23.77 13.31 -7.09
CA HIS A 502 24.81 13.99 -7.87
C HIS A 502 25.66 14.92 -6.97
N PRO A 503 26.81 14.45 -6.44
CA PRO A 503 27.39 13.11 -6.61
C PRO A 503 26.59 12.02 -5.87
N PRO A 504 26.68 10.74 -6.28
CA PRO A 504 26.00 9.65 -5.60
C PRO A 504 26.64 9.42 -4.22
N VAL A 505 25.86 9.54 -3.16
CA VAL A 505 26.30 9.26 -1.79
C VAL A 505 25.29 8.34 -1.11
N SER A 506 25.77 7.22 -0.58
CA SER A 506 24.99 6.30 0.26
C SER A 506 25.47 6.40 1.70
N ALA A 507 24.52 6.39 2.64
CA ALA A 507 24.78 6.35 4.07
C ALA A 507 24.24 5.05 4.66
N LEU A 508 24.97 4.48 5.61
CA LEU A 508 24.63 3.26 6.35
C LEU A 508 24.73 3.55 7.84
N HIS A 509 23.71 3.14 8.58
CA HIS A 509 23.74 3.02 10.04
C HIS A 509 23.32 1.60 10.42
N ALA A 510 24.13 0.93 11.23
CA ALA A 510 23.77 -0.37 11.77
C ALA A 510 24.08 -0.44 13.26
N THR A 511 23.23 -1.13 14.01
CA THR A 511 23.35 -1.32 15.45
C THR A 511 23.10 -2.78 15.82
N ASP A 512 23.98 -3.36 16.62
CA ASP A 512 23.74 -4.61 17.33
C ASP A 512 23.47 -4.31 18.80
N CYS A 513 22.24 -4.52 19.26
CA CYS A 513 21.85 -4.17 20.62
C CYS A 513 22.37 -5.14 21.69
N LYS A 514 22.71 -6.38 21.32
CA LYS A 514 23.21 -7.39 22.27
C LYS A 514 24.70 -7.18 22.52
N GLU A 515 25.45 -7.01 21.44
CA GLU A 515 26.89 -6.82 21.51
C GLU A 515 27.27 -5.33 21.67
N ASN A 516 26.29 -4.42 21.64
CA ASN A 516 26.50 -2.98 21.82
C ASN A 516 27.53 -2.42 20.80
N ILE A 517 27.30 -2.77 19.53
CA ILE A 517 28.13 -2.37 18.39
C ILE A 517 27.36 -1.36 17.55
N GLU A 518 28.04 -0.32 17.07
CA GLU A 518 27.51 0.65 16.10
C GLU A 518 28.42 0.74 14.87
N ILE A 519 27.82 0.71 13.69
CA ILE A 519 28.51 0.88 12.41
C ILE A 519 27.91 2.09 11.71
N ILE A 520 28.76 3.01 11.28
CA ILE A 520 28.38 4.17 10.48
C ILE A 520 29.25 4.18 9.24
N TRP A 521 28.63 4.32 8.08
CA TRP A 521 29.37 4.43 6.82
C TRP A 521 28.71 5.48 5.93
N CYS A 522 29.53 6.30 5.26
CA CYS A 522 29.16 7.08 4.09
C CYS A 522 30.15 6.81 2.94
N ASN A 523 29.67 6.41 1.76
CA ASN A 523 30.48 6.29 0.54
C ASN A 523 29.90 7.06 -0.65
N SER A 524 30.83 7.48 -1.51
CA SER A 524 30.63 7.92 -2.88
C SER A 524 31.54 7.13 -3.79
N THR A 525 31.00 6.50 -4.82
CA THR A 525 31.79 5.75 -5.80
C THR A 525 32.07 6.63 -7.02
N VAL A 526 33.35 6.86 -7.32
CA VAL A 526 33.80 7.71 -8.43
C VAL A 526 34.52 6.86 -9.48
N PRO A 527 33.90 6.58 -10.62
CA PRO A 527 34.50 5.75 -11.66
C PRO A 527 35.46 6.54 -12.57
N LYS A 528 36.63 5.96 -12.87
CA LYS A 528 37.67 6.53 -13.73
C LYS A 528 38.05 5.55 -14.84
N PHE A 529 37.91 5.97 -16.09
CA PHE A 529 38.29 5.15 -17.25
C PHE A 529 39.74 5.38 -17.67
N THR A 530 40.53 4.30 -17.70
CA THR A 530 41.97 4.31 -18.03
C THR A 530 42.26 3.76 -19.43
N GLY A 531 41.22 3.57 -20.27
CA GLY A 531 41.34 3.02 -21.62
C GLY A 531 41.13 1.51 -21.67
N THR A 532 41.91 0.74 -20.89
CA THR A 532 41.78 -0.74 -20.84
C THR A 532 41.04 -1.25 -19.60
N ALA A 533 40.70 -0.35 -18.67
CA ALA A 533 39.99 -0.68 -17.44
C ALA A 533 39.16 0.52 -16.93
N VAL A 534 38.20 0.23 -16.06
CA VAL A 534 37.49 1.20 -15.22
C VAL A 534 37.91 0.95 -13.78
N GLU A 535 38.43 1.97 -13.11
CA GLU A 535 38.71 1.95 -11.68
C GLU A 535 37.64 2.78 -10.96
N ALA A 536 36.80 2.13 -10.17
CA ALA A 536 35.81 2.78 -9.33
C ALA A 536 36.40 3.02 -7.94
N HIS A 537 36.74 4.29 -7.67
CA HIS A 537 37.25 4.72 -6.39
C HIS A 537 36.11 4.83 -5.39
N VAL A 538 36.20 4.09 -4.29
CA VAL A 538 35.20 4.15 -3.21
C VAL A 538 35.67 5.19 -2.20
N CYS A 539 35.21 6.42 -2.35
CA CYS A 539 35.48 7.51 -1.42
C CYS A 539 34.53 7.40 -0.23
N GLY A 540 35.01 7.64 0.98
CA GLY A 540 34.16 7.55 2.16
C GLY A 540 34.91 7.13 3.42
N LYS A 541 34.23 7.22 4.55
CA LYS A 541 34.72 6.74 5.84
C LYS A 541 33.73 5.74 6.43
N ARG A 542 34.27 4.72 7.07
CA ARG A 542 33.53 3.74 7.87
C ARG A 542 34.02 3.85 9.31
N LEU A 543 33.08 3.90 10.23
CA LEU A 543 33.30 3.88 11.65
C LEU A 543 32.64 2.62 12.22
N LEU A 544 33.41 1.86 12.98
CA LEU A 544 32.92 0.76 13.80
C LEU A 544 33.21 1.12 15.26
N LYS A 545 32.17 1.22 16.09
CA LYS A 545 32.28 1.52 17.50
C LYS A 545 31.95 0.29 18.32
N LEU A 546 32.86 -0.06 19.22
CA LEU A 546 32.68 -1.08 20.24
C LEU A 546 32.43 -0.36 21.56
N HIS A 547 31.16 -0.09 21.88
CA HIS A 547 30.80 0.72 23.04
C HIS A 547 31.24 0.07 24.36
N ASN A 548 31.26 -1.26 24.42
CA ASN A 548 31.71 -2.02 25.59
C ASN A 548 33.20 -1.79 25.93
N HIS A 549 34.01 -1.42 24.94
CA HIS A 549 35.45 -1.19 25.11
C HIS A 549 35.85 0.28 24.96
N GLY A 550 34.91 1.16 24.60
CA GLY A 550 35.19 2.56 24.30
C GLY A 550 36.12 2.74 23.09
N GLU A 551 36.09 1.82 22.13
CA GLU A 551 36.98 1.82 20.96
C GLU A 551 36.24 2.19 19.68
N THR A 552 36.86 3.06 18.88
CA THR A 552 36.38 3.48 17.57
C THR A 552 37.42 3.13 16.52
N TYR A 553 36.99 2.34 15.54
CA TYR A 553 37.79 1.95 14.39
C TYR A 553 37.37 2.76 13.16
N GLU A 554 38.27 3.61 12.66
CA GLU A 554 38.11 4.33 11.41
C GLU A 554 38.78 3.56 10.27
N MET A 555 38.06 3.36 9.16
CA MET A 555 38.58 2.67 7.99
C MET A 555 38.03 3.20 6.67
N ASN A 556 38.82 3.07 5.60
CA ASN A 556 38.40 3.31 4.23
C ASN A 556 37.98 1.99 3.54
N SER A 557 37.74 2.05 2.23
CA SER A 557 37.31 0.90 1.42
C SER A 557 38.32 0.61 0.30
N PRO A 558 38.44 -0.65 -0.16
CA PRO A 558 39.16 -0.94 -1.39
C PRO A 558 38.39 -0.40 -2.61
N ASN A 559 39.12 -0.14 -3.69
CA ASN A 559 38.55 0.25 -4.99
C ASN A 559 38.12 -0.99 -5.78
N ILE A 560 37.24 -0.80 -6.77
CA ILE A 560 36.84 -1.85 -7.71
C ILE A 560 37.55 -1.61 -9.04
N LEU A 561 38.30 -2.60 -9.52
CA LEU A 561 38.93 -2.58 -10.83
C LEU A 561 38.19 -3.52 -11.79
N ILE A 562 37.60 -2.95 -12.83
CA ILE A 562 36.98 -3.68 -13.94
C ILE A 562 37.95 -3.63 -15.13
N ARG A 563 38.65 -4.73 -15.40
CA ARG A 563 39.60 -4.87 -16.50
C ARG A 563 38.91 -5.41 -17.74
N ILE A 564 39.10 -4.74 -18.88
CA ILE A 564 38.53 -5.13 -20.17
C ILE A 564 39.56 -5.90 -21.01
N PHE A 565 40.81 -5.41 -21.03
CA PHE A 565 41.93 -6.01 -21.78
C PHE A 565 43.18 -6.17 -20.88
N PRO A 566 44.07 -7.15 -21.17
CA PRO A 566 43.94 -8.22 -22.15
C PRO A 566 43.11 -9.42 -21.65
N VAL A 567 43.01 -9.60 -20.33
CA VAL A 567 42.18 -10.62 -19.69
C VAL A 567 41.02 -9.91 -18.97
N PRO A 568 39.76 -10.12 -19.38
CA PRO A 568 38.62 -9.51 -18.73
C PRO A 568 38.42 -10.03 -17.31
N GLY A 569 38.11 -9.14 -16.36
CA GLY A 569 37.87 -9.52 -14.98
C GLY A 569 37.53 -8.34 -14.08
N THR A 570 37.01 -8.66 -12.90
CA THR A 570 36.76 -7.67 -11.83
C THR A 570 37.48 -8.10 -10.57
N ASP A 571 38.24 -7.18 -9.98
CA ASP A 571 39.00 -7.41 -8.74
C ASP A 571 38.84 -6.21 -7.78
N TRP A 572 38.98 -6.47 -6.49
CA TRP A 572 39.18 -5.44 -5.49
C TRP A 572 40.66 -5.05 -5.43
N VAL A 573 40.95 -3.75 -5.41
CA VAL A 573 42.31 -3.22 -5.47
C VAL A 573 42.52 -2.03 -4.54
N GLY A 574 43.79 -1.71 -4.27
CA GLY A 574 44.17 -0.52 -3.52
C GLY A 574 44.39 -0.81 -2.04
N ASN A 575 44.67 0.25 -1.29
CA ASN A 575 45.09 0.15 0.10
C ASN A 575 43.94 0.49 1.05
N VAL A 576 43.77 -0.36 2.06
CA VAL A 576 42.82 -0.15 3.15
C VAL A 576 43.59 0.07 4.44
N THR A 577 43.30 1.16 5.13
CA THR A 577 43.82 1.47 6.44
C THR A 577 42.70 1.32 7.46
N ILE A 578 42.97 0.60 8.54
CA ILE A 578 42.08 0.47 9.69
C ILE A 578 42.85 1.01 10.89
N ARG A 579 42.28 2.00 11.58
CA ARG A 579 42.91 2.64 12.74
C ARG A 579 41.96 2.65 13.92
N CYS A 580 42.39 2.12 15.05
CA CYS A 580 41.74 2.39 16.33
C CYS A 580 42.20 3.76 16.82
N ILE A 581 41.24 4.65 17.09
CA ILE A 581 41.53 6.05 17.44
C ILE A 581 42.16 6.14 18.83
N GLU A 582 41.70 5.31 19.76
CA GLU A 582 42.03 5.37 21.19
C GLU A 582 43.34 4.62 21.50
N THR A 583 43.59 3.49 20.84
CA THR A 583 44.75 2.63 21.15
C THR A 583 45.98 2.95 20.30
N GLY A 584 45.80 3.67 19.19
CA GLY A 584 46.88 3.97 18.25
C GLY A 584 47.34 2.77 17.41
N LEU A 585 46.66 1.63 17.47
CA LEU A 585 46.92 0.47 16.62
C LEU A 585 46.40 0.72 15.19
N VAL A 586 47.22 0.37 14.20
CA VAL A 586 46.94 0.59 12.78
C VAL A 586 47.20 -0.68 11.98
N THR A 587 46.28 -0.99 11.09
CA THR A 587 46.45 -2.00 10.05
C THR A 587 46.51 -1.32 8.69
N GLU A 588 47.50 -1.70 7.88
CA GLU A 588 47.57 -1.37 6.46
C GLU A 588 47.40 -2.67 5.66
N LEU A 589 46.36 -2.73 4.84
CA LEU A 589 46.08 -3.81 3.89
C LEU A 589 46.27 -3.30 2.47
N SER A 590 46.72 -4.16 1.57
CA SER A 590 46.87 -3.94 0.15
C SER A 590 46.19 -5.07 -0.60
N TYR A 591 45.15 -4.72 -1.35
CA TYR A 591 44.43 -5.63 -2.23
C TYR A 591 45.11 -5.61 -3.61
N ILE A 592 45.65 -6.76 -4.01
CA ILE A 592 46.52 -6.87 -5.18
C ILE A 592 45.76 -7.56 -6.31
N SER A 593 45.64 -6.88 -7.45
CA SER A 593 45.06 -7.46 -8.67
C SER A 593 46.02 -8.41 -9.37
N GLN A 594 45.49 -9.23 -10.28
CA GLN A 594 46.31 -10.02 -11.20
C GLN A 594 47.31 -9.17 -12.01
N SER A 595 48.43 -9.80 -12.39
CA SER A 595 49.42 -9.19 -13.29
C SER A 595 48.86 -9.04 -14.71
N PHE A 596 49.37 -8.06 -15.45
CA PHE A 596 48.94 -7.73 -16.82
C PHE A 596 48.97 -8.92 -17.80
N LEU A 597 49.86 -9.89 -17.58
CA LEU A 597 50.03 -11.09 -18.43
C LEU A 597 49.27 -12.34 -17.93
N GLY A 598 48.47 -12.22 -16.86
CA GLY A 598 47.58 -13.30 -16.44
C GLY A 598 48.25 -14.54 -15.83
N PHE A 599 49.48 -14.45 -15.32
CA PHE A 599 50.10 -15.58 -14.63
C PHE A 599 49.39 -15.85 -13.28
N TRP A 600 48.88 -17.08 -13.12
CA TRP A 600 47.86 -17.50 -12.14
C TRP A 600 48.24 -17.41 -10.64
N LYS A 601 49.45 -16.97 -10.27
CA LYS A 601 49.98 -17.11 -8.90
C LYS A 601 49.43 -16.12 -7.85
N ASN A 602 48.92 -14.94 -8.24
CA ASN A 602 48.58 -13.86 -7.29
C ASN A 602 47.11 -13.37 -7.36
N ARG A 603 46.15 -14.21 -7.80
CA ARG A 603 44.75 -13.77 -7.90
C ARG A 603 44.17 -13.48 -6.51
N ARG A 604 43.50 -12.33 -6.34
CA ARG A 604 42.72 -11.97 -5.13
C ARG A 604 43.54 -12.01 -3.83
N MET A 605 44.81 -11.65 -3.92
CA MET A 605 45.72 -11.66 -2.79
C MET A 605 45.51 -10.40 -1.94
N VAL A 606 45.56 -10.57 -0.62
CA VAL A 606 45.62 -9.48 0.35
C VAL A 606 46.93 -9.61 1.14
N LYS A 607 47.67 -8.51 1.21
CA LYS A 607 48.87 -8.40 2.06
C LYS A 607 48.72 -7.24 3.00
N GLY A 608 49.32 -7.30 4.16
CA GLY A 608 49.25 -6.20 5.10
C GLY A 608 50.12 -6.38 6.32
N LYS A 609 50.00 -5.43 7.23
CA LYS A 609 50.70 -5.43 8.51
C LYS A 609 49.85 -4.73 9.56
N ILE A 610 49.96 -5.19 10.80
CA ILE A 610 49.45 -4.52 11.99
C ILE A 610 50.64 -3.95 12.72
N PHE A 611 50.58 -2.67 13.09
CA PHE A 611 51.65 -2.00 13.82
C PHE A 611 51.09 -0.97 14.78
N ASP A 612 51.90 -0.66 15.79
CA ASP A 612 51.62 0.43 16.72
C ASP A 612 52.10 1.76 16.12
N SER A 613 51.19 2.75 16.00
CA SER A 613 51.49 3.99 15.28
C SER A 613 52.51 4.90 15.97
N LEU A 614 52.66 4.76 17.30
CA LEU A 614 53.56 5.56 18.14
C LEU A 614 54.99 5.01 18.07
N SER A 615 55.15 3.71 18.31
CA SER A 615 56.44 3.01 18.34
C SER A 615 56.92 2.57 16.95
N LYS A 616 56.05 2.57 15.94
CA LYS A 616 56.28 2.02 14.60
C LYS A 616 56.66 0.53 14.59
N LYS A 617 56.47 -0.18 15.71
CA LYS A 617 56.76 -1.61 15.81
C LYS A 617 55.70 -2.42 15.08
N ILE A 618 56.13 -3.26 14.14
CA ILE A 618 55.27 -4.23 13.47
C ILE A 618 54.94 -5.36 14.46
N LEU A 619 53.65 -5.64 14.61
CA LEU A 619 53.10 -6.66 15.52
C LEU A 619 52.73 -7.93 14.74
N TYR A 620 52.09 -7.78 13.58
CA TYR A 620 51.73 -8.89 12.70
C TYR A 620 51.94 -8.56 11.23
N ASN A 621 52.22 -9.59 10.44
CA ASN A 621 52.12 -9.54 8.99
C ASN A 621 50.88 -10.33 8.57
N ILE A 622 50.18 -9.83 7.56
CA ILE A 622 48.96 -10.41 7.00
C ILE A 622 49.26 -10.82 5.57
N GLU A 623 48.99 -12.07 5.22
CA GLU A 623 49.12 -12.56 3.85
C GLU A 623 48.08 -13.65 3.62
N GLY A 624 47.39 -13.59 2.48
CA GLY A 624 46.41 -14.60 2.10
C GLY A 624 45.67 -14.24 0.83
N HIS A 625 44.62 -15.01 0.55
CA HIS A 625 43.68 -14.75 -0.54
C HIS A 625 42.31 -14.51 0.09
N TRP A 626 41.61 -13.44 -0.27
CA TRP A 626 40.34 -13.09 0.39
C TRP A 626 39.16 -13.98 -0.03
N ASP A 627 39.36 -14.83 -1.05
CA ASP A 627 38.35 -15.75 -1.58
C ASP A 627 38.57 -17.21 -1.19
N ARG A 628 39.54 -17.49 -0.30
CA ARG A 628 39.88 -18.83 0.22
C ARG A 628 40.03 -18.76 1.72
#